data_AF-A0A2X2BDR5-F1
#
_entry.id   AF-A0A2X2BDR5-F1
#
_cell.length_a   1.000
_cell.length_b   1.000
_cell.length_c   1.000
_cell.angle_alpha   90.00
_cell.angle_beta   90.00
_cell.angle_gamma   90.00
#
_symmetry.space_group_name_H-M   'P 1'
#
loop_
_entity.id
_entity.type
_entity.pdbx_description
1 polymer ?
#
loop_
_entity_poly.entity_id
_entity_poly.type
_entity_poly.pdbx_seq_one_letter_code
_entity_poly.pdbx_strand_id
1 'polypeptide(L)'
;MQSDKDFFNFLGQLPDGSDLQDIYKKYKNSNENDSFEINGALRSGNIEAYIKEINGLHRIVRAKNKSPLTLYRMTSSTEFTPSGAEVALNLPFRYPPFLSTTRNVSVLRKFIPPNGTPTILIIDCPKDTKVALMEGSNNDQTEEEVLLQSNTEYKITKAKKITDSKALQNYLGQKSKHNFCYELKMRITNNSSVNSSEKDQDFFLF
;
A
#
# COMPACT_ATOMS: atom_id res chain seq x y z
N MET A 1 -15.72 4.30 -4.75
CA MET A 1 -16.50 3.67 -5.84
C MET A 1 -16.47 4.53 -7.10
N GLN A 2 -17.22 5.65 -7.17
CA GLN A 2 -17.13 6.58 -8.31
C GLN A 2 -15.71 7.15 -8.48
N SER A 3 -15.07 7.53 -7.38
CA SER A 3 -13.70 8.07 -7.34
C SER A 3 -12.65 7.14 -7.94
N ASP A 4 -12.77 5.82 -7.75
CA ASP A 4 -11.76 4.85 -8.20
C ASP A 4 -11.86 4.64 -9.72
N LYS A 5 -13.09 4.54 -10.24
CA LYS A 5 -13.35 4.48 -11.69
C LYS A 5 -12.98 5.80 -12.38
N ASP A 6 -13.30 6.94 -11.78
CA ASP A 6 -12.93 8.26 -12.30
C ASP A 6 -11.40 8.42 -12.33
N PHE A 7 -10.71 7.97 -11.28
CA PHE A 7 -9.26 7.96 -11.24
C PHE A 7 -8.67 7.08 -12.36
N PHE A 8 -9.17 5.86 -12.53
CA PHE A 8 -8.72 4.98 -13.60
C PHE A 8 -8.98 5.58 -15.00
N ASN A 9 -10.14 6.17 -15.24
CA ASN A 9 -10.45 6.86 -16.49
C ASN A 9 -9.56 8.10 -16.71
N PHE A 10 -9.28 8.85 -15.65
CA PHE A 10 -8.37 9.99 -15.67
C PHE A 10 -6.96 9.56 -16.09
N LEU A 11 -6.46 8.41 -15.63
CA LEU A 11 -5.17 7.89 -16.10
C LEU A 11 -5.14 7.73 -17.63
N GLY A 12 -6.24 7.29 -18.25
CA GLY A 12 -6.36 7.14 -19.70
C GLY A 12 -6.36 8.46 -20.49
N GLN A 13 -6.60 9.60 -19.82
CA GLN A 13 -6.61 10.94 -20.44
C GLN A 13 -5.25 11.63 -20.39
N LEU A 14 -4.28 11.07 -19.66
CA LEU A 14 -2.91 11.60 -19.57
C LEU A 14 -2.08 11.24 -20.81
N PRO A 15 -0.95 11.92 -21.05
CA PRO A 15 0.08 11.43 -21.97
C PRO A 15 0.48 9.99 -21.62
N ASP A 16 0.55 9.11 -22.61
CA ASP A 16 0.74 7.66 -22.46
C ASP A 16 -0.34 6.98 -21.59
N GLY A 17 -1.56 7.53 -21.54
CA GLY A 17 -2.61 7.06 -20.63
C GLY A 17 -2.99 5.60 -20.79
N SER A 18 -2.93 5.03 -22.00
CA SER A 18 -3.15 3.60 -22.23
C SER A 18 -2.09 2.74 -21.52
N ASP A 19 -0.81 3.11 -21.65
CA ASP A 19 0.30 2.41 -20.99
C ASP A 19 0.17 2.52 -19.46
N LEU A 20 -0.27 3.67 -18.94
CA LEU A 20 -0.52 3.86 -17.50
C LEU A 20 -1.66 2.98 -17.00
N GLN A 21 -2.76 2.88 -17.75
CA GLN A 21 -3.88 1.99 -17.42
C GLN A 21 -3.49 0.51 -17.48
N ASP A 22 -2.59 0.13 -18.38
CA ASP A 22 -2.14 -1.25 -18.50
C ASP A 22 -1.15 -1.62 -17.38
N ILE A 23 -0.21 -0.73 -17.01
CA ILE A 23 0.66 -0.91 -15.85
C ILE A 23 -0.17 -1.01 -14.55
N TYR A 24 -1.19 -0.16 -14.42
CA TYR A 24 -2.15 -0.23 -13.32
C TYR A 24 -2.80 -1.62 -13.23
N LYS A 25 -3.35 -2.13 -14.35
CA LYS A 25 -4.04 -3.43 -14.38
C LYS A 25 -3.06 -4.56 -14.09
N LYS A 26 -1.87 -4.51 -14.70
CA LYS A 26 -0.80 -5.49 -14.50
C LYS A 26 -0.47 -5.60 -13.02
N TYR A 27 -0.22 -4.48 -12.34
CA TYR A 27 0.08 -4.51 -10.91
C TYR A 27 -1.09 -5.01 -10.03
N LYS A 28 -2.33 -4.59 -10.31
CA LYS A 28 -3.51 -4.93 -9.49
C LYS A 28 -3.98 -6.37 -9.68
N ASN A 29 -4.04 -6.84 -10.93
CA ASN A 29 -4.75 -8.05 -11.34
C ASN A 29 -3.83 -9.16 -11.86
N SER A 30 -2.51 -9.05 -11.70
CA SER A 30 -1.60 -10.03 -12.30
C SER A 30 -1.92 -11.45 -11.84
N ASN A 31 -2.35 -12.29 -12.78
CA ASN A 31 -2.35 -13.74 -12.62
C ASN A 31 -0.92 -14.30 -12.48
N GLU A 32 0.09 -13.49 -12.85
CA GLU A 32 1.51 -13.84 -12.87
C GLU A 32 2.30 -13.29 -11.66
N ASN A 33 1.62 -12.75 -10.63
CA ASN A 33 2.26 -12.15 -9.45
C ASN A 33 3.23 -10.98 -9.74
N ASP A 34 2.96 -10.16 -10.75
CA ASP A 34 3.79 -8.99 -11.11
C ASP A 34 4.06 -8.05 -9.92
N SER A 35 3.06 -7.82 -9.07
CA SER A 35 3.24 -6.99 -7.86
C SER A 35 4.26 -7.58 -6.89
N PHE A 36 4.34 -8.91 -6.80
CA PHE A 36 5.36 -9.60 -6.00
C PHE A 36 6.74 -9.46 -6.63
N GLU A 37 6.86 -9.66 -7.94
CA GLU A 37 8.14 -9.57 -8.65
C GLU A 37 8.72 -8.15 -8.63
N ILE A 38 7.91 -7.14 -8.96
CA ILE A 38 8.31 -5.73 -8.95
C ILE A 38 8.74 -5.31 -7.54
N ASN A 39 7.96 -5.67 -6.52
CA ASN A 39 8.32 -5.36 -5.13
C ASN A 39 9.55 -6.16 -4.68
N GLY A 40 9.75 -7.39 -5.16
CA GLY A 40 10.95 -8.20 -4.93
C GLY A 40 12.21 -7.56 -5.51
N ALA A 41 12.13 -7.08 -6.75
CA ALA A 41 13.18 -6.31 -7.41
C ALA A 41 13.54 -5.02 -6.64
N LEU A 42 12.54 -4.28 -6.16
CA LEU A 42 12.76 -3.09 -5.32
C LEU A 42 13.45 -3.42 -3.99
N ARG A 43 13.15 -4.58 -3.36
CA ARG A 43 13.82 -5.03 -2.12
C ARG A 43 15.26 -5.46 -2.36
N SER A 44 15.54 -6.13 -3.48
CA SER A 44 16.86 -6.67 -3.80
C SER A 44 17.78 -5.66 -4.49
N GLY A 45 17.23 -4.56 -5.00
CA GLY A 45 17.95 -3.56 -5.80
C GLY A 45 18.12 -3.95 -7.27
N ASN A 46 17.64 -5.12 -7.70
CA ASN A 46 17.73 -5.59 -9.08
C ASN A 46 16.53 -5.12 -9.92
N ILE A 47 16.50 -3.82 -10.24
CA ILE A 47 15.32 -3.15 -10.83
C ILE A 47 15.32 -3.09 -12.36
N GLU A 48 16.40 -3.48 -13.04
CA GLU A 48 16.60 -3.23 -14.48
C GLU A 48 15.49 -3.83 -15.34
N ALA A 49 15.07 -5.05 -15.04
CA ALA A 49 14.03 -5.76 -15.79
C ALA A 49 12.63 -5.14 -15.64
N TYR A 50 12.40 -4.34 -14.59
CA TYR A 50 11.09 -3.78 -14.23
C TYR A 50 11.07 -2.25 -14.27
N ILE A 51 12.09 -1.60 -14.85
CA ILE A 51 12.24 -0.15 -14.76
C ILE A 51 11.08 0.61 -15.44
N LYS A 52 10.53 0.07 -16.54
CA LYS A 52 9.37 0.65 -17.22
C LYS A 52 8.15 0.62 -16.28
N GLU A 53 7.86 -0.54 -15.69
CA GLU A 53 6.75 -0.73 -14.75
C GLU A 53 6.91 0.12 -13.50
N ILE A 54 8.11 0.16 -12.90
CA ILE A 54 8.40 0.98 -11.71
C ILE A 54 8.16 2.47 -12.02
N ASN A 55 8.67 2.96 -13.15
CA ASN A 55 8.45 4.35 -13.55
C ASN A 55 6.97 4.65 -13.83
N GLY A 56 6.26 3.74 -14.49
CA GLY A 56 4.81 3.88 -14.69
C GLY A 56 4.04 3.87 -13.38
N LEU A 57 4.40 3.02 -12.42
CA LEU A 57 3.81 2.99 -11.08
C LEU A 57 4.03 4.31 -10.33
N HIS A 58 5.22 4.90 -10.44
CA HIS A 58 5.47 6.25 -9.92
C HIS A 58 4.58 7.31 -10.59
N ARG A 59 4.31 7.20 -11.89
CA ARG A 59 3.43 8.12 -12.63
C ARG A 59 1.95 7.98 -12.28
N ILE A 60 1.48 6.78 -11.91
CA ILE A 60 0.09 6.60 -11.47
C ILE A 60 -0.13 7.02 -10.01
N VAL A 61 0.89 7.01 -9.14
CA VAL A 61 0.77 7.48 -7.75
C VAL A 61 0.72 9.01 -7.71
N ARG A 62 -0.46 9.55 -8.01
CA ARG A 62 -0.70 10.99 -8.22
C ARG A 62 -1.97 11.54 -7.61
N ALA A 63 -2.86 10.68 -7.09
CA ALA A 63 -4.04 11.15 -6.39
C ALA A 63 -3.64 11.71 -5.02
N LYS A 64 -4.20 12.85 -4.60
CA LYS A 64 -3.90 13.48 -3.30
C LYS A 64 -5.12 13.52 -2.39
N ASN A 65 -4.98 13.10 -1.14
CA ASN A 65 -6.02 13.21 -0.12
C ASN A 65 -6.09 14.63 0.46
N LYS A 66 -7.27 15.28 0.49
CA LYS A 66 -7.37 16.65 1.07
C LYS A 66 -7.48 16.69 2.59
N SER A 67 -7.72 15.55 3.23
CA SER A 67 -7.71 15.37 4.68
C SER A 67 -6.85 14.17 5.07
N PRO A 68 -6.33 14.08 6.30
CA PRO A 68 -5.63 12.89 6.78
C PRO A 68 -6.43 11.61 6.49
N LEU A 69 -5.72 10.58 6.03
CA LEU A 69 -6.28 9.29 5.63
C LEU A 69 -5.61 8.19 6.42
N THR A 70 -6.38 7.24 6.95
CA THR A 70 -5.84 6.03 7.58
C THR A 70 -5.99 4.87 6.61
N LEU A 71 -4.88 4.19 6.34
CA LEU A 71 -4.82 3.00 5.50
C LEU A 71 -4.40 1.78 6.33
N TYR A 72 -4.83 0.61 5.89
CA TYR A 72 -4.59 -0.64 6.58
C TYR A 72 -3.89 -1.64 5.66
N ARG A 73 -3.04 -2.49 6.22
CA ARG A 73 -2.44 -3.62 5.48
C ARG A 73 -2.29 -4.82 6.41
N MET A 74 -2.57 -6.01 5.90
CA MET A 74 -2.17 -7.26 6.53
C MET A 74 -0.87 -7.72 5.86
N THR A 75 0.11 -8.07 6.68
CA THR A 75 1.42 -8.60 6.26
C THR A 75 1.89 -9.62 7.31
N SER A 76 3.13 -10.08 7.23
CA SER A 76 3.78 -10.98 8.16
C SER A 76 4.91 -10.29 8.92
N SER A 77 5.29 -10.89 10.05
CA SER A 77 6.45 -10.50 10.83
C SER A 77 7.79 -10.66 10.07
N THR A 78 7.79 -11.34 8.93
CA THR A 78 8.97 -11.50 8.07
C THR A 78 9.19 -10.29 7.17
N GLU A 79 8.13 -9.55 6.83
CA GLU A 79 8.23 -8.30 6.07
C GLU A 79 8.48 -7.11 7.01
N PHE A 80 7.79 -7.08 8.15
CA PHE A 80 7.95 -6.05 9.19
C PHE A 80 8.20 -6.72 10.52
N THR A 81 9.43 -6.70 11.02
CA THR A 81 9.82 -7.39 12.25
C THR A 81 9.44 -6.59 13.51
N PRO A 82 8.37 -6.96 14.24
CA PRO A 82 7.81 -6.11 15.29
C PRO A 82 8.66 -6.11 16.57
N SER A 83 9.43 -7.16 16.81
CA SER A 83 10.36 -7.25 17.95
C SER A 83 11.51 -6.24 17.87
N GLY A 84 11.88 -5.77 16.67
CA GLY A 84 12.81 -4.65 16.49
C GLY A 84 12.11 -3.29 16.44
N ALA A 85 10.81 -3.27 16.15
CA ALA A 85 10.04 -2.04 16.00
C ALA A 85 9.92 -1.24 17.32
N GLU A 86 9.90 -1.91 18.48
CA GLU A 86 9.88 -1.25 19.79
C GLU A 86 11.16 -0.42 20.05
N VAL A 87 12.30 -0.88 19.55
CA VAL A 87 13.60 -0.17 19.65
C VAL A 87 13.71 0.92 18.58
N ALA A 88 13.11 0.70 17.41
CA ALA A 88 13.06 1.66 16.31
C ALA A 88 11.88 2.64 16.40
N LEU A 89 11.14 2.66 17.52
CA LEU A 89 10.03 3.58 17.71
C LEU A 89 10.50 5.00 17.47
N ASN A 90 9.69 5.72 16.71
CA ASN A 90 9.92 7.11 16.38
C ASN A 90 11.14 7.41 15.48
N LEU A 91 11.89 6.41 15.02
CA LEU A 91 12.94 6.57 14.03
C LEU A 91 12.36 6.43 12.60
N PRO A 92 12.77 7.28 11.66
CA PRO A 92 12.36 7.16 10.27
C PRO A 92 13.08 5.99 9.58
N PHE A 93 12.39 5.33 8.67
CA PHE A 93 12.96 4.34 7.76
C PHE A 93 12.30 4.45 6.39
N ARG A 94 13.05 4.11 5.33
CA ARG A 94 12.50 4.04 3.98
C ARG A 94 12.09 2.61 3.68
N TYR A 95 10.89 2.45 3.14
CA TYR A 95 10.40 1.16 2.66
C TYR A 95 10.55 1.14 1.13
N PRO A 96 11.50 0.36 0.56
CA PRO A 96 11.79 0.42 -0.87
C PRO A 96 10.60 0.06 -1.78
N PRO A 97 9.81 -0.98 -1.51
CA PRO A 97 8.71 -1.38 -2.38
C PRO A 97 7.53 -0.41 -2.37
N PHE A 98 6.68 -0.50 -3.40
CA PHE A 98 5.33 0.04 -3.30
C PHE A 98 4.54 -0.73 -2.23
N LEU A 99 3.59 -0.06 -1.57
CA LEU A 99 2.84 -0.66 -0.48
C LEU A 99 1.35 -0.66 -0.78
N SER A 100 0.82 -1.82 -1.16
CA SER A 100 -0.62 -2.06 -1.31
C SER A 100 -1.30 -2.03 0.05
N THR A 101 -2.32 -1.19 0.18
CA THR A 101 -3.09 -0.99 1.41
C THR A 101 -4.58 -0.94 1.09
N THR A 102 -5.43 -0.90 2.10
CA THR A 102 -6.88 -0.78 1.96
C THR A 102 -7.43 0.29 2.89
N ARG A 103 -8.51 0.95 2.47
CA ARG A 103 -9.35 1.78 3.36
C ARG A 103 -10.30 0.95 4.23
N ASN A 104 -10.56 -0.30 3.86
CA ASN A 104 -11.53 -1.18 4.48
C ASN A 104 -10.85 -2.24 5.37
N VAL A 105 -10.84 -2.01 6.68
CA VAL A 105 -10.26 -2.95 7.65
C VAL A 105 -10.89 -4.36 7.59
N SER A 106 -12.15 -4.48 7.13
CA SER A 106 -12.85 -5.75 7.13
C SER A 106 -12.30 -6.76 6.12
N VAL A 107 -11.58 -6.31 5.08
CA VAL A 107 -10.98 -7.21 4.08
C VAL A 107 -9.63 -7.79 4.49
N LEU A 108 -9.00 -7.28 5.54
CA LEU A 108 -7.67 -7.73 5.97
C LEU A 108 -7.59 -9.24 6.23
N ARG A 109 -8.69 -9.84 6.71
CA ARG A 109 -8.79 -11.30 6.93
C ARG A 109 -8.57 -12.14 5.68
N LYS A 110 -8.77 -11.58 4.48
CA LYS A 110 -8.51 -12.28 3.20
C LYS A 110 -7.01 -12.42 2.94
N PHE A 111 -6.18 -11.61 3.59
CA PHE A 111 -4.74 -11.48 3.33
C PHE A 111 -3.88 -11.99 4.50
N ILE A 112 -4.42 -12.89 5.33
CA ILE A 112 -3.64 -13.50 6.42
C ILE A 112 -2.47 -14.26 5.79
N PRO A 113 -1.22 -13.95 6.16
CA PRO A 113 -0.07 -14.54 5.51
C PRO A 113 0.02 -16.04 5.78
N PRO A 114 0.44 -16.86 4.80
CA PRO A 114 0.62 -18.30 5.02
C PRO A 114 1.77 -18.61 5.98
N ASN A 115 2.78 -17.71 6.02
CA ASN A 115 4.02 -17.84 6.78
C ASN A 115 4.26 -16.63 7.69
N GLY A 116 4.90 -16.86 8.84
CA GLY A 116 5.18 -15.83 9.84
C GLY A 116 3.97 -15.49 10.72
N THR A 117 4.14 -14.55 11.64
CA THR A 117 3.04 -14.04 12.46
C THR A 117 2.30 -12.94 11.68
N PRO A 118 0.96 -12.99 11.59
CA PRO A 118 0.16 -11.90 11.03
C PRO A 118 0.50 -10.57 11.70
N THR A 119 0.75 -9.56 10.89
CA THR A 119 1.13 -8.21 11.31
C THR A 119 0.25 -7.22 10.57
N ILE A 120 -0.46 -6.39 11.33
CA ILE A 120 -1.36 -5.36 10.80
C ILE A 120 -0.61 -4.05 10.83
N LEU A 121 -0.53 -3.39 9.68
CA LEU A 121 -0.07 -2.01 9.59
C LEU A 121 -1.29 -1.09 9.61
N ILE A 122 -1.25 -0.08 10.47
CA ILE A 122 -2.19 1.04 10.50
C ILE A 122 -1.39 2.28 10.15
N ILE A 123 -1.63 2.85 8.97
CA ILE A 123 -0.76 3.86 8.36
C ILE A 123 -1.52 5.18 8.32
N ASP A 124 -1.05 6.15 9.10
CA ASP A 124 -1.50 7.53 9.06
C ASP A 124 -0.84 8.25 7.88
N CYS A 125 -1.66 8.59 6.88
CA CYS A 125 -1.27 9.39 5.72
C CYS A 125 -1.67 10.84 5.97
N PRO A 126 -0.72 11.79 6.09
CA PRO A 126 -1.02 13.21 6.20
C PRO A 126 -1.82 13.72 5.01
N LYS A 127 -2.41 14.91 5.15
CA LYS A 127 -2.99 15.64 4.02
C LYS A 127 -1.96 15.76 2.87
N ASP A 128 -2.46 15.73 1.64
CA ASP A 128 -1.71 15.86 0.39
C ASP A 128 -0.73 14.69 0.10
N THR A 129 -0.89 13.55 0.78
CA THR A 129 -0.18 12.31 0.45
C THR A 129 -0.58 11.84 -0.94
N LYS A 130 0.42 11.57 -1.80
CA LYS A 130 0.21 10.98 -3.12
C LYS A 130 -0.08 9.48 -2.99
N VAL A 131 -1.14 9.03 -3.63
CA VAL A 131 -1.60 7.63 -3.65
C VAL A 131 -2.09 7.26 -5.06
N ALA A 132 -2.27 5.97 -5.34
CA ALA A 132 -3.09 5.52 -6.47
C ALA A 132 -4.32 4.76 -5.94
N LEU A 133 -5.50 5.03 -6.51
CA LEU A 133 -6.73 4.28 -6.17
C LEU A 133 -6.80 3.02 -7.04
N MET A 134 -6.67 1.83 -6.45
CA MET A 134 -6.40 0.59 -7.19
C MET A 134 -7.64 -0.29 -7.45
N GLU A 135 -8.86 0.22 -7.30
CA GLU A 135 -10.11 -0.53 -7.58
C GLU A 135 -10.79 -0.20 -8.92
N GLY A 136 -10.36 0.83 -9.64
CA GLY A 136 -11.08 1.37 -10.80
C GLY A 136 -11.22 0.45 -12.02
N SER A 137 -10.41 -0.61 -12.13
CA SER A 137 -10.46 -1.57 -13.23
C SER A 137 -11.35 -2.79 -12.96
N ASN A 138 -11.82 -2.98 -11.72
CA ASN A 138 -12.53 -4.19 -11.31
C ASN A 138 -14.01 -3.89 -11.07
N ASN A 139 -14.88 -4.80 -11.51
CA ASN A 139 -16.32 -4.69 -11.25
C ASN A 139 -16.69 -5.07 -9.80
N ASP A 140 -15.89 -5.91 -9.15
CA ASP A 140 -16.08 -6.34 -7.76
C ASP A 140 -15.24 -5.49 -6.79
N GLN A 141 -15.81 -4.35 -6.40
CA GLN A 141 -15.19 -3.30 -5.59
C GLN A 141 -15.10 -3.65 -4.10
N THR A 142 -14.51 -4.78 -3.75
CA THR A 142 -14.57 -5.27 -2.37
C THR A 142 -13.37 -4.85 -1.52
N GLU A 143 -12.22 -4.56 -2.13
CA GLU A 143 -10.97 -4.41 -1.38
C GLU A 143 -10.64 -2.96 -1.03
N GLU A 144 -11.18 -1.98 -1.76
CA GLU A 144 -10.85 -0.56 -1.55
C GLU A 144 -9.34 -0.29 -1.52
N GLU A 145 -8.59 -0.95 -2.41
CA GLU A 145 -7.13 -0.88 -2.44
C GLU A 145 -6.65 0.53 -2.78
N VAL A 146 -5.62 0.95 -2.04
CA VAL A 146 -4.87 2.19 -2.25
C VAL A 146 -3.38 1.83 -2.26
N LEU A 147 -2.67 2.24 -3.31
CA LEU A 147 -1.23 2.02 -3.45
C LEU A 147 -0.46 3.24 -2.94
N LEU A 148 0.48 3.00 -2.03
CA LEU A 148 1.46 3.98 -1.59
C LEU A 148 2.76 3.85 -2.39
N GLN A 149 3.43 4.98 -2.59
CA GLN A 149 4.63 5.08 -3.41
C GLN A 149 5.79 4.23 -2.86
N SER A 150 6.64 3.74 -3.77
CA SER A 150 7.92 3.11 -3.42
C SER A 150 8.88 4.11 -2.75
N ASN A 151 9.82 3.61 -1.96
CA ASN A 151 10.79 4.41 -1.21
C ASN A 151 10.18 5.49 -0.29
N THR A 152 8.91 5.30 0.12
CA THR A 152 8.25 6.20 1.07
C THR A 152 8.91 6.08 2.44
N GLU A 153 9.05 7.22 3.13
CA GLU A 153 9.59 7.27 4.47
C GLU A 153 8.47 7.15 5.51
N TYR A 154 8.64 6.20 6.42
CA TYR A 154 7.70 5.92 7.49
C TYR A 154 8.39 6.02 8.84
N LYS A 155 7.58 6.24 9.86
CA LYS A 155 7.98 6.16 11.26
C LYS A 155 7.00 5.28 12.00
N ILE A 156 7.49 4.29 12.75
CA ILE A 156 6.65 3.49 13.64
C ILE A 156 6.36 4.31 14.89
N THR A 157 5.09 4.59 15.14
CA THR A 157 4.63 5.40 16.28
C THR A 157 4.12 4.52 17.42
N LYS A 158 3.74 3.27 17.13
CA LYS A 158 3.31 2.29 18.12
C LYS A 158 3.57 0.88 17.59
N ALA A 159 4.02 0.00 18.48
CA ALA A 159 4.03 -1.44 18.26
C ALA A 159 3.27 -2.12 19.39
N LYS A 160 2.45 -3.12 19.08
CA LYS A 160 1.70 -3.88 20.07
C LYS A 160 1.54 -5.33 19.63
N LYS A 161 1.74 -6.26 20.57
CA LYS A 161 1.28 -7.65 20.43
C LYS A 161 -0.18 -7.74 20.87
N ILE A 162 -1.04 -8.27 20.00
CA ILE A 162 -2.47 -8.51 20.30
C ILE A 162 -2.64 -9.99 20.62
N THR A 163 -3.10 -10.29 21.83
CA THR A 163 -3.44 -11.64 22.31
C THR A 163 -4.90 -11.76 22.74
N ASP A 164 -5.62 -10.64 22.85
CA ASP A 164 -7.03 -10.63 23.23
C ASP A 164 -7.90 -11.25 22.12
N SER A 165 -8.72 -12.22 22.48
CA SER A 165 -9.52 -13.01 21.53
C SER A 165 -10.49 -12.14 20.73
N LYS A 166 -11.14 -11.16 21.36
CA LYS A 166 -12.09 -10.27 20.68
C LYS A 166 -11.37 -9.38 19.67
N ALA A 167 -10.24 -8.80 20.04
CA ALA A 167 -9.41 -8.01 19.14
C ALA A 167 -8.85 -8.86 17.98
N LEU A 168 -8.44 -10.10 18.24
CA LEU A 168 -7.97 -11.02 17.20
C LEU A 168 -9.08 -11.36 16.19
N GLN A 169 -10.30 -11.62 16.67
CA GLN A 169 -11.44 -11.90 15.79
C GLN A 169 -11.78 -10.73 14.86
N ASN A 170 -11.61 -9.49 15.32
CA ASN A 170 -11.87 -8.31 14.48
C ASN A 170 -10.95 -8.26 13.25
N TYR A 171 -9.69 -8.69 13.38
CA TYR A 171 -8.71 -8.62 12.29
C TYR A 171 -8.57 -9.92 11.51
N LEU A 172 -8.59 -11.06 12.20
CA LEU A 172 -8.27 -12.37 11.64
C LEU A 172 -9.52 -13.25 11.40
N GLY A 173 -10.67 -12.85 11.96
CA GLY A 173 -11.91 -13.64 11.92
C GLY A 173 -11.97 -14.77 12.95
N GLN A 174 -13.14 -15.38 13.09
CA GLN A 174 -13.45 -16.38 14.13
C GLN A 174 -12.70 -17.71 14.01
N LYS A 175 -12.14 -18.03 12.84
CA LYS A 175 -11.50 -19.33 12.54
C LYS A 175 -9.97 -19.24 12.36
N SER A 176 -9.34 -18.15 12.82
CA SER A 176 -7.89 -18.01 12.69
C SER A 176 -7.15 -19.05 13.53
N LYS A 177 -6.13 -19.70 12.92
CA LYS A 177 -5.20 -20.60 13.62
C LYS A 177 -4.18 -19.86 14.50
N HIS A 178 -4.13 -18.53 14.41
CA HIS A 178 -3.12 -17.72 15.09
C HIS A 178 -3.62 -17.29 16.47
N ASN A 179 -2.82 -17.57 17.50
CA ASN A 179 -3.10 -17.19 18.89
C ASN A 179 -2.73 -15.72 19.21
N PHE A 180 -2.06 -15.04 18.27
CA PHE A 180 -1.71 -13.62 18.38
C PHE A 180 -1.41 -13.02 17.01
N CYS A 181 -1.45 -11.69 16.93
CA CYS A 181 -0.90 -10.91 15.82
C CYS A 181 -0.15 -9.69 16.36
N TYR A 182 0.58 -9.00 15.48
CA TYR A 182 1.17 -7.71 15.78
C TYR A 182 0.36 -6.58 15.15
N GLU A 183 0.28 -5.45 15.84
CA GLU A 183 -0.22 -4.17 15.32
C GLU A 183 0.94 -3.18 15.32
N LEU A 184 1.25 -2.62 14.16
CA LEU A 184 2.18 -1.53 13.99
C LEU A 184 1.40 -0.30 13.51
N LYS A 185 1.42 0.76 14.30
CA LYS A 185 0.98 2.08 13.84
C LYS A 185 2.16 2.82 13.24
N MET A 186 1.96 3.35 12.05
CA MET A 186 2.96 4.00 11.24
C MET A 186 2.45 5.35 10.76
N ARG A 187 3.35 6.27 10.51
CA ARG A 187 3.04 7.55 9.88
C ARG A 187 4.00 7.79 8.72
N ILE A 188 3.47 8.25 7.59
CA ILE A 188 4.30 8.77 6.49
C ILE A 188 4.92 10.09 6.94
N THR A 189 6.24 10.18 6.92
CA THR A 189 7.00 11.39 7.28
C THR A 189 7.53 12.13 6.07
N ASN A 190 7.74 11.43 4.95
CA ASN A 190 8.11 12.02 3.68
C ASN A 190 7.73 11.08 2.52
N ASN A 191 7.33 11.66 1.38
CA ASN A 191 7.15 10.90 0.14
C ASN A 191 8.43 11.00 -0.69
N SER A 192 8.83 9.91 -1.37
CA SER A 192 9.97 9.99 -2.28
C SER A 192 9.63 10.98 -3.42
N SER A 193 10.25 12.15 -3.40
CA SER A 193 10.12 13.12 -4.48
C SER A 193 10.94 12.64 -5.68
N VAL A 194 10.37 11.74 -6.48
CA VAL A 194 10.86 11.55 -7.84
C VAL A 194 10.44 12.80 -8.61
N ASN A 195 11.43 13.63 -8.96
CA ASN A 195 11.24 14.86 -9.75
C ASN A 195 10.56 14.52 -11.08
N SER A 196 9.23 14.60 -11.14
CA SER A 196 8.52 14.59 -12.42
C SER A 196 8.37 16.03 -12.89
N SER A 197 9.11 16.40 -13.93
CA SER A 197 8.95 17.65 -14.68
C SER A 197 7.66 17.72 -15.51
N GLU A 198 6.73 16.78 -15.31
CA GLU A 198 5.40 16.78 -15.93
C GLU A 198 4.50 17.76 -15.17
N LYS A 199 3.90 18.73 -15.88
CA LYS A 199 2.95 19.70 -15.30
C LYS A 199 1.85 18.95 -14.52
N ASP A 200 1.73 19.27 -13.23
CA ASP A 200 0.82 18.65 -12.26
C ASP A 200 -0.66 18.79 -12.69
N GLN A 201 -1.16 17.83 -13.46
CA GLN A 201 -2.57 17.46 -13.41
C GLN A 201 -2.72 16.43 -12.29
N ASP A 202 -2.89 16.93 -11.07
CA ASP A 202 -3.14 16.10 -9.89
C ASP A 202 -4.63 15.74 -9.81
N PHE A 203 -4.91 14.50 -9.40
CA PHE A 203 -6.28 14.05 -9.11
C PHE A 203 -6.55 14.25 -7.61
N PHE A 204 -7.54 15.05 -7.24
CA PHE A 204 -7.80 15.32 -5.82
C PHE A 204 -8.92 14.43 -5.28
N LEU A 205 -8.63 13.70 -4.21
CA LEU A 205 -9.58 12.90 -3.45
C LEU A 205 -10.28 13.83 -2.45
N PHE A 206 -11.57 14.11 -2.70
CA PHE A 206 -12.55 14.83 -1.87
C PHE A 206 -12.06 16.05 -1.10
#